data_AF-A0A2V8EHC8-F1
#
_entry.id   AF-A0A2V8EHC8-F1
#
_cell.length_a   1.000
_cell.length_b   1.000
_cell.length_c   1.000
_cell.angle_alpha   90.00
_cell.angle_beta   90.00
_cell.angle_gamma   90.00
#
_symmetry.space_group_name_H-M   'P 1'
#
loop_
_entity.id
_entity.type
_entity.pdbx_description
1 polymer ?
#
loop_
_entity_poly.entity_id
_entity_poly.type
_entity_poly.pdbx_seq_one_letter_code
_entity_poly.pdbx_strand_id
1 'polypeptide(L)'
;MSTYDEPEWFHATTLAERLAARPKPRDVASRDADSIDADADDQTEYRLTAWRSQPPFDRHPFLEQRLALDHLTESDLRHFLAEPIDEVQDRFDERPGWLIGLQSVLASPSGDRLHAHLPESLRHKPTAAFLDVAAPFIERALEQLETGTVGLTKAHSSVPFDAATIPRLLVPDLIDGLLEMVGRTIVLEMNVARICGELQGDTPEERFQSYTKHLREPGYVRSVLLDYPVLARQLFERAERWVEVSLELLGRLSVDAPALKSAFGRGTDLGVLVATSGQLADPRRGGRSVVILTFSSGIRIVYKPKSLAVDAHFQELLGWLNARGVEPPFRILTVLDRGTYGWVEHVDTLECGVVEEVQRFYERQGAYLALLYILEATDFHADTVIAAGEPPVLIDLAALFHPHRSRSAPGDCSADRAARKALSNSVLRVGLLPERLWSTSEAAGVDLSGLGTLDGQIAPHGRPHWEAAGTDSMHLVQRRKPIGARKNRPKLAGAGVNVVDYRQSILDGFSAMYSMLRTHRDDLLSETGPLARFQGDEVCVFLRSSRTYRRLLRESYHPDVRSALGRGRGRS
;
A
#
# COMPACT_ATOMS: atom_id res chain seq x y z
N MET A 1 -1.79 -42.05 -4.10
CA MET A 1 -2.15 -40.70 -3.58
C MET A 1 -0.95 -39.81 -3.84
N SER A 2 -1.15 -38.72 -4.57
CA SER A 2 -0.09 -37.77 -4.86
C SER A 2 0.45 -37.21 -3.54
N THR A 3 1.77 -37.11 -3.37
CA THR A 3 2.48 -36.54 -2.19
C THR A 3 2.18 -35.06 -1.90
N TYR A 4 1.13 -34.52 -2.49
CA TYR A 4 0.76 -33.11 -2.54
C TYR A 4 -0.67 -32.87 -2.06
N ASP A 5 -1.28 -33.76 -1.29
CA ASP A 5 -2.67 -33.62 -0.87
C ASP A 5 -2.81 -33.48 0.64
N GLU A 6 -1.89 -32.74 1.26
CA GLU A 6 -1.92 -32.44 2.68
C GLU A 6 -3.15 -31.60 3.07
N PRO A 7 -3.99 -32.09 4.01
CA PRO A 7 -5.13 -31.33 4.54
C PRO A 7 -4.74 -29.96 5.11
N GLU A 8 -3.52 -29.81 5.63
CA GLU A 8 -3.02 -28.60 6.28
C GLU A 8 -3.11 -27.36 5.38
N TRP A 9 -2.94 -27.53 4.07
CA TRP A 9 -3.10 -26.43 3.12
C TRP A 9 -4.50 -25.80 3.17
N PHE A 10 -5.52 -26.58 3.50
CA PHE A 10 -6.90 -26.10 3.59
C PHE A 10 -7.13 -25.16 4.78
N HIS A 11 -6.18 -25.01 5.70
CA HIS A 11 -6.23 -23.93 6.70
C HIS A 11 -6.16 -22.54 6.06
N ALA A 12 -5.64 -22.42 4.84
CA ALA A 12 -5.63 -21.18 4.08
C ALA A 12 -6.94 -20.89 3.32
N THR A 13 -7.95 -21.77 3.38
CA THR A 13 -9.27 -21.53 2.78
C THR A 13 -10.03 -20.46 3.55
N THR A 14 -10.45 -19.41 2.85
CA THR A 14 -11.22 -18.31 3.41
C THR A 14 -12.64 -18.76 3.75
N LEU A 15 -13.31 -18.02 4.63
CA LEU A 15 -14.72 -18.25 4.95
C LEU A 15 -15.60 -18.25 3.68
N ALA A 16 -15.36 -17.32 2.76
CA ALA A 16 -16.09 -17.23 1.50
C ALA A 16 -15.91 -18.48 0.62
N GLU A 17 -14.69 -19.04 0.55
CA GLU A 17 -14.45 -20.28 -0.20
C GLU A 17 -15.11 -21.49 0.49
N ARG A 18 -15.08 -21.56 1.82
CA ARG A 18 -15.78 -22.62 2.57
C ARG A 18 -17.29 -22.56 2.40
N LEU A 19 -17.87 -21.35 2.29
CA LEU A 19 -19.28 -21.15 2.01
C LEU A 19 -19.66 -21.53 0.58
N ALA A 20 -18.78 -21.25 -0.39
CA ALA A 20 -18.99 -21.61 -1.78
C ALA A 20 -18.84 -23.13 -2.02
N ALA A 21 -18.01 -23.80 -1.23
CA ALA A 21 -17.80 -25.24 -1.31
C ALA A 21 -19.00 -26.02 -0.73
N ARG A 22 -19.51 -27.01 -1.49
CA ARG A 22 -20.69 -27.78 -1.09
C ARG A 22 -20.30 -28.80 -0.02
N PRO A 23 -20.99 -28.83 1.14
CA PRO A 23 -20.86 -29.96 2.04
C PRO A 23 -21.37 -31.22 1.33
N LYS A 24 -20.57 -32.29 1.31
CA LYS A 24 -21.02 -33.59 0.79
C LYS A 24 -22.04 -34.19 1.77
N PRO A 25 -23.14 -34.79 1.30
CA PRO A 25 -24.10 -35.45 2.17
C PRO A 25 -23.40 -36.58 2.94
N ARG A 26 -23.50 -36.56 4.27
CA ARG A 26 -22.96 -37.62 5.13
C ARG A 26 -23.81 -38.89 4.99
N ASP A 27 -23.16 -40.05 4.85
CA ASP A 27 -23.74 -41.29 5.35
C ASP A 27 -23.76 -41.18 6.87
N VAL A 28 -24.96 -41.08 7.46
CA VAL A 28 -25.21 -40.85 8.90
C VAL A 28 -24.84 -42.08 9.76
N ALA A 29 -24.08 -43.05 9.24
CA ALA A 29 -23.93 -44.37 9.83
C ALA A 29 -22.58 -44.64 10.56
N SER A 30 -21.67 -43.67 10.70
CA SER A 30 -20.32 -43.98 11.26
C SER A 30 -19.69 -42.99 12.22
N ARG A 31 -20.42 -42.03 12.80
CA ARG A 31 -19.97 -41.34 14.01
C ARG A 31 -21.01 -41.49 15.11
N ASP A 32 -20.69 -42.32 16.09
CA ASP A 32 -21.38 -42.31 17.38
C ASP A 32 -21.37 -40.87 17.92
N ALA A 33 -22.56 -40.35 18.20
CA ALA A 33 -22.83 -38.97 18.60
C ALA A 33 -22.25 -38.60 19.99
N ASP A 34 -21.48 -39.49 20.63
CA ASP A 34 -20.89 -39.32 21.95
C ASP A 34 -19.35 -39.18 21.93
N SER A 35 -18.73 -38.97 20.77
CA SER A 35 -17.26 -38.77 20.65
C SER A 35 -16.87 -37.42 20.04
N ILE A 36 -17.58 -36.34 20.37
CA ILE A 36 -16.99 -35.01 20.23
C ILE A 36 -15.84 -34.97 21.23
N ASP A 37 -14.60 -35.02 20.72
CA ASP A 37 -13.39 -34.88 21.51
C ASP A 37 -13.50 -33.61 22.36
N ALA A 38 -13.56 -33.75 23.68
CA ALA A 38 -13.82 -32.63 24.60
C ALA A 38 -12.81 -31.49 24.40
N ASP A 39 -11.56 -31.85 24.05
CA ASP A 39 -10.50 -30.90 23.74
C ASP A 39 -10.78 -30.08 22.47
N ALA A 40 -11.48 -30.65 21.48
CA ALA A 40 -11.84 -29.97 20.24
C ALA A 40 -13.02 -29.00 20.43
N ASP A 41 -14.00 -29.34 21.28
CA ASP A 41 -15.09 -28.43 21.64
C ASP A 41 -14.57 -27.27 22.50
N ASP A 42 -13.67 -27.54 23.46
CA ASP A 42 -13.00 -26.52 24.26
C ASP A 42 -12.17 -25.55 23.40
N GLN A 43 -11.44 -26.07 22.40
CA GLN A 43 -10.68 -25.23 21.47
C GLN A 43 -11.60 -24.38 20.57
N THR A 44 -12.75 -24.92 20.17
CA THR A 44 -13.76 -24.20 19.39
C THR A 44 -14.37 -23.07 20.21
N GLU A 45 -14.76 -23.34 21.46
CA GLU A 45 -15.32 -22.33 22.36
C GLU A 45 -14.30 -21.27 22.75
N TYR A 46 -13.03 -21.65 22.93
CA TYR A 46 -11.94 -20.69 23.12
C TYR A 46 -11.82 -19.74 21.92
N ARG A 47 -11.85 -20.28 20.69
CA ARG A 47 -11.80 -19.47 19.46
C ARG A 47 -13.01 -18.54 19.35
N LEU A 48 -14.22 -19.04 19.59
CA LEU A 48 -15.45 -18.26 19.54
C LEU A 48 -15.46 -17.15 20.60
N THR A 49 -15.03 -17.46 21.83
CA THR A 49 -14.87 -16.49 22.91
C THR A 49 -13.86 -15.41 22.54
N ALA A 50 -12.75 -15.78 21.91
CA ALA A 50 -11.77 -14.80 21.44
C ALA A 50 -12.37 -13.85 20.38
N TRP A 51 -13.24 -14.33 19.49
CA TRP A 51 -14.01 -13.47 18.58
C TRP A 51 -14.96 -12.53 19.33
N ARG A 52 -15.76 -13.05 20.28
CA ARG A 52 -16.69 -12.27 21.10
C ARG A 52 -15.99 -11.18 21.91
N SER A 53 -14.81 -11.48 22.45
CA SER A 53 -14.09 -10.57 23.35
C SER A 53 -13.38 -9.40 22.64
N GLN A 54 -13.28 -9.42 21.32
CA GLN A 54 -12.56 -8.40 20.55
C GLN A 54 -13.45 -7.18 20.29
N PRO A 55 -13.02 -5.95 20.61
CA PRO A 55 -13.78 -4.76 20.22
C PRO A 55 -13.82 -4.58 18.68
N PRO A 56 -14.97 -4.22 18.08
CA PRO A 56 -16.24 -3.87 18.72
C PRO A 56 -17.21 -5.04 18.96
N PHE A 57 -16.82 -6.29 18.68
CA PHE A 57 -17.66 -7.49 18.87
C PHE A 57 -17.99 -7.80 20.33
N ASP A 58 -17.22 -7.21 21.26
CA ASP A 58 -17.54 -7.16 22.69
C ASP A 58 -18.86 -6.46 23.01
N ARG A 59 -19.47 -5.80 22.02
CA ARG A 59 -20.71 -5.04 22.15
C ARG A 59 -21.73 -5.47 21.11
N HIS A 60 -22.94 -5.75 21.57
CA HIS A 60 -24.09 -5.94 20.69
C HIS A 60 -24.44 -4.62 19.96
N PRO A 61 -24.82 -4.65 18.66
CA PRO A 61 -25.02 -5.82 17.78
C PRO A 61 -23.83 -6.11 16.82
N PHE A 62 -22.60 -5.65 17.11
CA PHE A 62 -21.56 -5.58 16.07
C PHE A 62 -21.11 -6.95 15.53
N LEU A 63 -21.04 -7.98 16.37
CA LEU A 63 -20.69 -9.34 15.93
C LEU A 63 -21.77 -9.91 14.99
N GLU A 64 -23.03 -9.81 15.39
CA GLU A 64 -24.18 -10.26 14.60
C GLU A 64 -24.26 -9.51 13.26
N GLN A 65 -24.06 -8.19 13.26
CA GLN A 65 -24.02 -7.40 12.04
C GLN A 65 -22.89 -7.86 11.11
N ARG A 66 -21.70 -8.15 11.65
CA ARG A 66 -20.57 -8.65 10.86
C ARG A 66 -20.89 -10.01 10.24
N LEU A 67 -21.49 -10.92 10.99
CA LEU A 67 -21.85 -12.26 10.50
C LEU A 67 -22.98 -12.20 9.47
N ALA A 68 -23.97 -11.33 9.68
CA ALA A 68 -25.07 -11.11 8.76
C ALA A 68 -24.61 -10.60 7.38
N LEU A 69 -23.47 -9.90 7.28
CA LEU A 69 -22.88 -9.51 5.99
C LEU A 69 -22.49 -10.72 5.12
N ASP A 70 -22.18 -11.85 5.75
CA ASP A 70 -21.86 -13.11 5.08
C ASP A 70 -23.06 -14.10 5.15
N HIS A 71 -24.24 -13.63 5.54
CA HIS A 71 -25.46 -14.44 5.78
C HIS A 71 -25.27 -15.54 6.83
N LEU A 72 -24.47 -15.27 7.86
CA LEU A 72 -24.17 -16.21 8.93
C LEU A 72 -24.82 -15.83 10.25
N THR A 73 -25.14 -16.86 11.03
CA THR A 73 -25.38 -16.78 12.46
C THR A 73 -24.10 -17.11 13.23
N GLU A 74 -24.12 -16.85 14.53
CA GLU A 74 -23.04 -17.26 15.41
C GLU A 74 -22.93 -18.79 15.54
N SER A 75 -24.05 -19.50 15.43
CA SER A 75 -24.06 -20.97 15.37
C SER A 75 -23.33 -21.48 14.14
N ASP A 76 -23.51 -20.81 12.99
CA ASP A 76 -22.79 -21.16 11.77
C ASP A 76 -21.29 -20.91 11.93
N LEU A 77 -20.90 -19.78 12.55
CA LEU A 77 -19.50 -19.50 12.86
C LEU A 77 -18.88 -20.59 13.75
N ARG A 78 -19.58 -21.00 14.82
CA ARG A 78 -19.11 -22.10 15.70
C ARG A 78 -18.88 -23.37 14.89
N HIS A 79 -19.81 -23.72 14.01
CA HIS A 79 -19.68 -24.88 13.14
C HIS A 79 -18.42 -24.81 12.26
N PHE A 80 -18.16 -23.68 11.60
CA PHE A 80 -16.95 -23.50 10.79
C PHE A 80 -15.64 -23.49 11.60
N LEU A 81 -15.69 -23.05 12.86
CA LEU A 81 -14.52 -23.04 13.76
C LEU A 81 -14.18 -24.44 14.30
N ALA A 82 -15.20 -25.31 14.43
CA ALA A 82 -15.09 -26.70 14.88
C ALA A 82 -14.74 -27.68 13.75
N GLU A 83 -14.91 -27.27 12.49
CA GLU A 83 -14.77 -28.15 11.34
C GLU A 83 -13.33 -28.70 11.20
N PRO A 84 -13.15 -30.03 11.25
CA PRO A 84 -11.86 -30.68 10.98
C PRO A 84 -11.35 -30.36 9.58
N ILE A 85 -10.03 -30.25 9.43
CA ILE A 85 -9.45 -29.71 8.20
C ILE A 85 -9.52 -30.67 7.01
N ASP A 86 -9.52 -31.98 7.28
CA ASP A 86 -9.85 -33.06 6.35
C ASP A 86 -11.30 -32.93 5.83
N GLU A 87 -12.26 -32.61 6.71
CA GLU A 87 -13.64 -32.35 6.27
C GLU A 87 -13.73 -31.11 5.38
N VAL A 88 -12.98 -30.05 5.70
CA VAL A 88 -12.88 -28.87 4.84
C VAL A 88 -12.34 -29.25 3.46
N GLN A 89 -11.29 -30.07 3.39
CA GLN A 89 -10.71 -30.57 2.15
C GLN A 89 -11.72 -31.37 1.31
N ASP A 90 -12.57 -32.16 1.95
CA ASP A 90 -13.58 -33.00 1.29
C ASP A 90 -14.74 -32.21 0.67
N ARG A 91 -14.99 -30.97 1.12
CA ARG A 91 -15.99 -30.05 0.50
C ARG A 91 -15.62 -29.62 -0.92
N PHE A 92 -14.34 -29.75 -1.29
CA PHE A 92 -13.84 -29.31 -2.59
C PHE A 92 -13.82 -30.50 -3.56
N ASP A 93 -14.79 -30.55 -4.48
CA ASP A 93 -14.79 -31.50 -5.60
C ASP A 93 -13.59 -31.27 -6.53
N GLU A 94 -13.23 -30.00 -6.73
CA GLU A 94 -12.02 -29.56 -7.42
C GLU A 94 -11.15 -28.72 -6.48
N ARG A 95 -9.84 -28.94 -6.52
CA ARG A 95 -8.88 -28.18 -5.69
C ARG A 95 -8.92 -26.69 -6.07
N PRO A 96 -8.87 -25.77 -5.09
CA PRO A 96 -8.82 -24.34 -5.38
C PRO A 96 -7.64 -23.97 -6.30
N GLY A 97 -7.85 -23.07 -7.26
CA GLY A 97 -6.82 -22.69 -8.23
C GLY A 97 -5.52 -22.16 -7.59
N TRP A 98 -5.62 -21.45 -6.46
CA TRP A 98 -4.44 -20.99 -5.71
C TRP A 98 -3.62 -22.14 -5.14
N LEU A 99 -4.27 -23.25 -4.75
CA LEU A 99 -3.61 -24.42 -4.18
C LEU A 99 -2.88 -25.21 -5.26
N ILE A 100 -3.53 -25.40 -6.42
CA ILE A 100 -2.91 -26.03 -7.59
C ILE A 100 -1.67 -25.23 -8.01
N GLY A 101 -1.78 -23.90 -8.09
CA GLY A 101 -0.67 -23.02 -8.42
C GLY A 101 0.46 -23.09 -7.39
N LEU A 102 0.13 -23.01 -6.09
CA LEU A 102 1.08 -23.12 -4.99
C LEU A 102 1.86 -24.45 -5.06
N GLN A 103 1.18 -25.57 -5.23
CA GLN A 103 1.81 -26.89 -5.28
C GLN A 103 2.70 -27.04 -6.52
N SER A 104 2.28 -26.52 -7.67
CA SER A 104 3.08 -26.48 -8.89
C SER A 104 4.37 -25.67 -8.71
N VAL A 105 4.29 -24.53 -8.00
CA VAL A 105 5.45 -23.70 -7.67
C VAL A 105 6.41 -24.43 -6.72
N LEU A 106 5.89 -25.08 -5.67
CA LEU A 106 6.72 -25.80 -4.70
C LEU A 106 7.32 -27.11 -5.24
N ALA A 107 6.70 -27.70 -6.26
CA ALA A 107 7.21 -28.90 -6.94
C ALA A 107 8.31 -28.58 -7.98
N SER A 108 8.34 -27.34 -8.48
CA SER A 108 9.35 -26.90 -9.44
C SER A 108 10.70 -26.69 -8.74
N PRO A 109 11.82 -27.17 -9.31
CA PRO A 109 13.14 -26.89 -8.76
C PRO A 109 13.38 -25.38 -8.77
N SER A 110 13.74 -24.82 -7.63
CA SER A 110 14.19 -23.43 -7.58
C SER A 110 15.62 -23.33 -8.10
N GLY A 111 15.84 -22.45 -9.06
CA GLY A 111 17.17 -22.02 -9.49
C GLY A 111 17.82 -21.06 -8.48
N ASP A 112 18.88 -20.39 -8.96
CA ASP A 112 19.66 -19.42 -8.17
C ASP A 112 19.47 -17.98 -8.68
N ARG A 113 18.31 -17.71 -9.32
CA ARG A 113 18.09 -16.44 -10.03
C ARG A 113 17.82 -15.28 -9.07
N LEU A 114 17.25 -15.57 -7.91
CA LEU A 114 16.92 -14.57 -6.88
C LEU A 114 18.12 -13.67 -6.57
N HIS A 115 19.29 -14.25 -6.29
CA HIS A 115 20.46 -13.49 -5.87
C HIS A 115 20.99 -12.55 -6.96
N ALA A 116 20.85 -12.90 -8.24
CA ALA A 116 21.23 -12.03 -9.35
C ALA A 116 20.34 -10.77 -9.45
N HIS A 117 19.07 -10.88 -9.05
CA HIS A 117 18.09 -9.80 -9.12
C HIS A 117 17.89 -9.04 -7.79
N LEU A 118 18.62 -9.39 -6.72
CA LEU A 118 18.57 -8.66 -5.46
C LEU A 118 19.02 -7.20 -5.64
N PRO A 119 18.24 -6.23 -5.14
CA PRO A 119 18.65 -4.83 -5.07
C PRO A 119 19.95 -4.67 -4.30
N GLU A 120 20.83 -3.77 -4.74
CA GLU A 120 22.12 -3.49 -4.10
C GLU A 120 21.96 -3.14 -2.60
N SER A 121 20.90 -2.42 -2.27
CA SER A 121 20.55 -2.03 -0.89
C SER A 121 20.21 -3.21 0.04
N LEU A 122 19.96 -4.40 -0.51
CA LEU A 122 19.64 -5.63 0.22
C LEU A 122 20.75 -6.66 0.20
N ARG A 123 21.64 -6.65 -0.80
CA ARG A 123 22.68 -7.70 -0.99
C ARG A 123 23.55 -7.96 0.24
N HIS A 124 23.80 -6.93 1.04
CA HIS A 124 24.62 -7.03 2.25
C HIS A 124 23.82 -7.13 3.55
N LYS A 125 22.49 -7.17 3.48
CA LYS A 125 21.64 -7.27 4.68
C LYS A 125 21.43 -8.74 5.04
N PRO A 126 21.61 -9.14 6.31
CA PRO A 126 21.35 -10.52 6.74
C PRO A 126 19.92 -11.01 6.41
N THR A 127 18.95 -10.09 6.44
CA THR A 127 17.54 -10.39 6.12
C THR A 127 17.31 -10.84 4.69
N ALA A 128 18.24 -10.58 3.75
CA ALA A 128 18.09 -11.03 2.37
C ALA A 128 18.00 -12.55 2.25
N ALA A 129 18.65 -13.29 3.14
CA ALA A 129 18.57 -14.76 3.18
C ALA A 129 17.16 -15.29 3.50
N PHE A 130 16.30 -14.47 4.13
CA PHE A 130 14.92 -14.89 4.40
C PHE A 130 14.08 -15.02 3.13
N LEU A 131 14.52 -14.42 2.03
CA LEU A 131 13.86 -14.55 0.73
C LEU A 131 14.05 -15.93 0.12
N ASP A 132 14.99 -16.75 0.62
CA ASP A 132 15.21 -18.11 0.11
C ASP A 132 13.93 -18.97 0.28
N VAL A 133 13.14 -18.73 1.35
CA VAL A 133 11.82 -19.34 1.57
C VAL A 133 10.80 -18.95 0.48
N ALA A 134 10.97 -17.75 -0.09
CA ALA A 134 10.10 -17.23 -1.14
C ALA A 134 10.69 -17.42 -2.55
N ALA A 135 11.88 -18.03 -2.68
CA ALA A 135 12.57 -18.18 -3.95
C ALA A 135 11.73 -18.89 -5.03
N PRO A 136 11.01 -20.01 -4.76
CA PRO A 136 10.18 -20.66 -5.77
C PRO A 136 9.15 -19.72 -6.42
N PHE A 137 8.55 -18.84 -5.61
CA PHE A 137 7.55 -17.88 -6.07
C PHE A 137 8.17 -16.76 -6.90
N ILE A 138 9.34 -16.26 -6.49
CA ILE A 138 10.04 -15.19 -7.18
C ILE A 138 10.49 -15.67 -8.55
N GLU A 139 11.01 -16.89 -8.65
CA GLU A 139 11.48 -17.44 -9.92
C GLU A 139 10.34 -17.72 -10.89
N ARG A 140 9.26 -18.33 -10.41
CA ARG A 140 8.05 -18.49 -11.23
C ARG A 140 7.56 -17.15 -11.77
N ALA A 141 7.52 -16.13 -10.91
CA ALA A 141 7.07 -14.79 -11.29
C ALA A 141 8.01 -14.15 -12.33
N LEU A 142 9.33 -14.34 -12.18
CA LEU A 142 10.33 -13.88 -13.14
C LEU A 142 10.12 -14.53 -14.51
N GLU A 143 9.96 -15.85 -14.57
CA GLU A 143 9.72 -16.59 -15.81
C GLU A 143 8.43 -16.16 -16.52
N GLN A 144 7.35 -15.97 -15.74
CA GLN A 144 6.07 -15.49 -16.28
C GLN A 144 6.20 -14.06 -16.82
N LEU A 145 6.90 -13.18 -16.10
CA LEU A 145 7.15 -11.80 -16.54
C LEU A 145 7.98 -11.76 -17.81
N GLU A 146 9.05 -12.54 -17.90
CA GLU A 146 9.88 -12.66 -19.10
C GLU A 146 9.07 -13.16 -20.29
N THR A 147 8.31 -14.23 -20.10
CA THR A 147 7.43 -14.78 -21.14
C THR A 147 6.40 -13.73 -21.60
N GLY A 148 5.78 -13.03 -20.66
CA GLY A 148 4.80 -11.98 -20.96
C GLY A 148 5.42 -10.77 -21.68
N THR A 149 6.61 -10.34 -21.29
CA THR A 149 7.32 -9.21 -21.94
C THR A 149 7.71 -9.54 -23.37
N VAL A 150 8.18 -10.76 -23.65
CA VAL A 150 8.42 -11.26 -25.01
C VAL A 150 7.11 -11.35 -25.80
N GLY A 151 6.00 -11.71 -25.15
CA GLY A 151 4.67 -11.65 -25.75
C GLY A 151 4.30 -10.23 -26.20
N LEU A 152 4.53 -9.23 -25.35
CA LEU A 152 4.27 -7.82 -25.65
C LEU A 152 5.15 -7.30 -26.80
N THR A 153 6.43 -7.66 -26.86
CA THR A 153 7.31 -7.23 -27.95
C THR A 153 6.92 -7.81 -29.31
N LYS A 154 6.26 -8.98 -29.33
CA LYS A 154 5.67 -9.58 -30.54
C LYS A 154 4.32 -8.96 -30.90
N ALA A 155 3.52 -8.57 -29.92
CA ALA A 155 2.17 -8.05 -30.12
C ALA A 155 2.14 -6.59 -30.60
N HIS A 156 3.20 -5.81 -30.34
CA HIS A 156 3.29 -4.40 -30.68
C HIS A 156 4.42 -4.13 -31.68
N SER A 157 4.20 -3.24 -32.65
CA SER A 157 5.21 -2.90 -33.67
C SER A 157 6.47 -2.26 -33.09
N SER A 158 6.33 -1.59 -31.94
CA SER A 158 7.44 -1.03 -31.16
C SER A 158 7.05 -0.98 -29.70
N VAL A 159 7.97 -1.31 -28.80
CA VAL A 159 7.81 -1.17 -27.35
C VAL A 159 8.86 -0.20 -26.80
N PRO A 160 8.53 0.66 -25.82
CA PRO A 160 9.48 1.62 -25.26
C PRO A 160 10.31 1.01 -24.11
N PHE A 161 10.69 -0.27 -24.21
CA PHE A 161 11.49 -0.98 -23.21
C PHE A 161 12.25 -2.15 -23.83
N ASP A 162 13.34 -2.55 -23.19
CA ASP A 162 14.05 -3.80 -23.50
C ASP A 162 13.57 -4.92 -22.57
N ALA A 163 12.96 -5.96 -23.15
CA ALA A 163 12.43 -7.12 -22.42
C ALA A 163 13.48 -7.78 -21.51
N ALA A 164 14.76 -7.79 -21.90
CA ALA A 164 15.83 -8.38 -21.10
C ALA A 164 16.12 -7.59 -19.80
N THR A 165 15.78 -6.30 -19.76
CA THR A 165 16.03 -5.43 -18.60
C THR A 165 14.87 -5.40 -17.61
N ILE A 166 13.64 -5.68 -18.07
CA ILE A 166 12.41 -5.53 -17.30
C ILE A 166 12.44 -6.26 -15.94
N PRO A 167 12.86 -7.55 -15.85
CA PRO A 167 12.97 -8.24 -14.57
C PRO A 167 13.71 -7.43 -13.51
N ARG A 168 14.88 -6.89 -13.85
CA ARG A 168 15.70 -6.08 -12.94
C ARG A 168 15.01 -4.77 -12.54
N LEU A 169 14.21 -4.19 -13.43
CA LEU A 169 13.56 -2.90 -13.16
C LEU A 169 12.35 -3.02 -12.22
N LEU A 170 11.65 -4.15 -12.21
CA LEU A 170 10.38 -4.32 -11.49
C LEU A 170 10.48 -5.22 -10.25
N VAL A 171 11.45 -6.14 -10.20
CA VAL A 171 11.65 -7.08 -9.08
C VAL A 171 11.79 -6.43 -7.70
N PRO A 172 12.45 -5.27 -7.53
CA PRO A 172 12.63 -4.69 -6.21
C PRO A 172 11.32 -4.52 -5.42
N ASP A 173 10.21 -4.16 -6.08
CA ASP A 173 8.90 -4.03 -5.43
C ASP A 173 8.37 -5.37 -4.88
N LEU A 174 8.57 -6.45 -5.63
CA LEU A 174 8.18 -7.79 -5.19
C LEU A 174 9.01 -8.20 -3.96
N ILE A 175 10.33 -8.04 -4.04
CA ILE A 175 11.26 -8.43 -2.98
C ILE A 175 10.94 -7.73 -1.66
N ASP A 176 10.76 -6.40 -1.67
CA ASP A 176 10.49 -5.64 -0.45
C ASP A 176 9.19 -6.11 0.22
N GLY A 177 8.16 -6.39 -0.58
CA GLY A 177 6.88 -6.91 -0.09
C GLY A 177 7.00 -8.32 0.49
N LEU A 178 7.66 -9.24 -0.21
CA LEU A 178 7.85 -10.62 0.27
C LEU A 178 8.70 -10.66 1.54
N LEU A 179 9.74 -9.83 1.63
CA LEU A 179 10.58 -9.74 2.82
C LEU A 179 9.81 -9.27 4.06
N GLU A 180 8.91 -8.29 3.91
CA GLU A 180 8.03 -7.85 4.99
C GLU A 180 7.09 -8.97 5.47
N MET A 181 6.64 -9.83 4.54
CA MET A 181 5.73 -10.94 4.84
C MET A 181 6.42 -12.09 5.58
N VAL A 182 7.62 -12.50 5.15
CA VAL A 182 8.30 -13.68 5.72
C VAL A 182 9.05 -13.37 7.02
N GLY A 183 9.51 -12.13 7.20
CA GLY A 183 10.52 -11.82 8.23
C GLY A 183 10.16 -12.24 9.66
N ARG A 184 8.91 -12.05 10.11
CA ARG A 184 8.49 -12.45 11.46
C ARG A 184 8.44 -13.96 11.65
N THR A 185 7.92 -14.68 10.65
CA THR A 185 7.83 -16.14 10.69
C THR A 185 9.22 -16.76 10.70
N ILE A 186 10.13 -16.31 9.84
CA ILE A 186 11.47 -16.89 9.74
C ILE A 186 12.31 -16.62 10.99
N VAL A 187 12.16 -15.45 11.62
CA VAL A 187 12.80 -15.18 12.91
C VAL A 187 12.21 -16.04 14.04
N LEU A 188 10.90 -16.30 14.04
CA LEU A 188 10.29 -17.21 15.01
C LEU A 188 10.82 -18.64 14.85
N GLU A 189 10.81 -19.17 13.63
CA GLU A 189 11.28 -20.52 13.31
C GLU A 189 12.77 -20.69 13.61
N MET A 190 13.59 -19.67 13.34
CA MET A 190 14.99 -19.66 13.76
C MET A 190 15.14 -19.76 15.28
N ASN A 191 14.30 -19.03 16.03
CA ASN A 191 14.33 -19.09 17.48
C ASN A 191 13.86 -20.45 18.02
N VAL A 192 12.89 -21.11 17.36
CA VAL A 192 12.48 -22.49 17.66
C VAL A 192 13.65 -23.45 17.44
N ALA A 193 14.26 -23.44 16.26
CA ALA A 193 15.42 -24.28 15.93
C ALA A 193 16.60 -24.07 16.91
N ARG A 194 16.82 -22.82 17.34
CA ARG A 194 17.82 -22.49 18.37
C ARG A 194 17.51 -23.14 19.72
N ILE A 195 16.25 -23.06 20.18
CA ILE A 195 15.83 -23.65 21.46
C ILE A 195 15.88 -25.19 21.40
N CYS A 196 15.53 -25.78 20.26
CA CYS A 196 15.61 -27.23 20.03
C CYS A 196 17.04 -27.76 19.85
N GLY A 197 18.05 -26.89 19.74
CA GLY A 197 19.44 -27.29 19.56
C GLY A 197 19.77 -27.80 18.15
N GLU A 198 18.99 -27.40 17.15
CA GLU A 198 19.12 -27.87 15.75
C GLU A 198 20.12 -27.06 14.93
N LEU A 199 20.59 -25.91 15.45
CA LEU A 199 21.50 -25.01 14.76
C LEU A 199 22.97 -25.38 15.02
N GLN A 200 23.77 -25.45 13.95
CA GLN A 200 25.20 -25.72 14.02
C GLN A 200 26.00 -24.42 14.14
N GLY A 201 27.07 -24.43 14.94
CA GLY A 201 27.98 -23.29 15.11
C GLY A 201 28.21 -22.89 16.56
N ASP A 202 29.44 -22.47 16.86
CA ASP A 202 29.84 -22.07 18.21
C ASP A 202 29.38 -20.63 18.51
N THR A 203 29.28 -19.79 17.48
CA THR A 203 28.85 -18.39 17.58
C THR A 203 27.39 -18.15 17.13
N PRO A 204 26.73 -17.10 17.64
CA PRO A 204 25.39 -16.68 17.17
C PRO A 204 25.30 -16.47 15.64
N GLU A 205 26.36 -15.97 15.03
CA GLU A 205 26.47 -15.72 13.60
C GLU A 205 26.59 -17.01 12.79
N GLU A 206 27.38 -17.99 13.27
CA GLU A 206 27.48 -19.30 12.63
C GLU A 206 26.15 -20.06 12.70
N ARG A 207 25.43 -19.96 13.83
CA ARG A 207 24.10 -20.56 13.97
C ARG A 207 23.06 -19.91 13.07
N PHE A 208 23.13 -18.58 12.89
CA PHE A 208 22.33 -17.89 11.87
C PHE A 208 22.64 -18.40 10.46
N GLN A 209 23.91 -18.53 10.10
CA GLN A 209 24.32 -19.06 8.80
C GLN A 209 23.85 -20.51 8.60
N SER A 210 23.96 -21.36 9.63
CA SER A 210 23.40 -22.73 9.63
C SER A 210 21.92 -22.71 9.31
N TYR A 211 21.14 -21.85 9.97
CA TYR A 211 19.71 -21.72 9.73
C TYR A 211 19.38 -21.28 8.30
N THR A 212 20.09 -20.27 7.77
CA THR A 212 19.84 -19.78 6.39
C THR A 212 20.12 -20.83 5.31
N LYS A 213 21.00 -21.82 5.57
CA LYS A 213 21.21 -22.93 4.64
C LYS A 213 19.97 -23.82 4.52
N HIS A 214 19.27 -24.11 5.63
CA HIS A 214 18.03 -24.88 5.60
C HIS A 214 16.95 -24.17 4.76
N LEU A 215 16.93 -22.83 4.73
CA LEU A 215 15.99 -22.06 3.91
C LEU A 215 16.17 -22.25 2.40
N ARG A 216 17.24 -22.92 1.96
CA ARG A 216 17.49 -23.28 0.56
C ARG A 216 17.10 -24.72 0.23
N GLU A 217 16.75 -25.51 1.24
CA GLU A 217 16.38 -26.91 1.08
C GLU A 217 14.88 -27.00 0.76
N PRO A 218 14.48 -27.51 -0.42
CA PRO A 218 13.07 -27.50 -0.81
C PRO A 218 12.15 -28.23 0.17
N GLY A 219 12.62 -29.32 0.77
CA GLY A 219 11.88 -30.07 1.79
C GLY A 219 11.64 -29.26 3.07
N TYR A 220 12.64 -28.51 3.52
CA TYR A 220 12.53 -27.65 4.70
C TYR A 220 11.60 -26.46 4.43
N VAL A 221 11.78 -25.77 3.30
CA VAL A 221 10.92 -24.66 2.88
C VAL A 221 9.46 -25.11 2.81
N ARG A 222 9.20 -26.28 2.21
CA ARG A 222 7.87 -26.87 2.15
C ARG A 222 7.29 -27.14 3.55
N SER A 223 8.08 -27.72 4.45
CA SER A 223 7.67 -27.99 5.83
C SER A 223 7.23 -26.71 6.53
N VAL A 224 8.07 -25.66 6.48
CA VAL A 224 7.74 -24.35 7.06
C VAL A 224 6.47 -23.79 6.44
N LEU A 225 6.32 -23.82 5.11
CA LEU A 225 5.13 -23.28 4.45
C LEU A 225 3.86 -24.10 4.76
N LEU A 226 3.98 -25.40 5.03
CA LEU A 226 2.88 -26.26 5.44
C LEU A 226 2.40 -25.92 6.87
N ASP A 227 3.32 -25.54 7.77
CA ASP A 227 3.01 -25.04 9.11
C ASP A 227 2.39 -23.63 9.08
N TYR A 228 2.65 -22.86 8.01
CA TYR A 228 2.14 -21.52 7.78
C TYR A 228 1.40 -21.40 6.43
N PRO A 229 0.31 -22.15 6.21
CA PRO A 229 -0.33 -22.27 4.90
C PRO A 229 -0.96 -20.94 4.45
N VAL A 230 -1.36 -20.10 5.40
CA VAL A 230 -1.86 -18.74 5.15
C VAL A 230 -0.76 -17.81 4.64
N LEU A 231 0.49 -17.96 5.13
CA LEU A 231 1.64 -17.23 4.58
C LEU A 231 1.96 -17.73 3.17
N ALA A 232 2.01 -19.05 2.98
CA ALA A 232 2.30 -19.67 1.69
C ALA A 232 1.33 -19.18 0.59
N ARG A 233 0.02 -19.22 0.86
CA ARG A 233 -1.00 -18.67 -0.04
C ARG A 233 -0.76 -17.19 -0.33
N GLN A 234 -0.43 -16.39 0.68
CA GLN A 234 -0.20 -14.96 0.48
C GLN A 234 1.05 -14.67 -0.37
N LEU A 235 2.13 -15.43 -0.21
CA LEU A 235 3.34 -15.31 -1.04
C LEU A 235 3.02 -15.62 -2.50
N PHE A 236 2.32 -16.73 -2.74
CA PHE A 236 1.84 -17.11 -4.08
C PHE A 236 0.99 -16.01 -4.71
N GLU A 237 -0.07 -15.56 -4.01
CA GLU A 237 -0.96 -14.53 -4.55
C GLU A 237 -0.28 -13.17 -4.73
N ARG A 238 0.74 -12.83 -3.91
CA ARG A 238 1.52 -11.59 -4.06
C ARG A 238 2.38 -11.64 -5.32
N ALA A 239 3.00 -12.79 -5.61
CA ALA A 239 3.80 -13.02 -6.80
C ALA A 239 2.94 -12.98 -8.07
N GLU A 240 1.82 -13.70 -8.10
CA GLU A 240 0.90 -13.72 -9.25
C GLU A 240 0.34 -12.32 -9.56
N ARG A 241 -0.12 -11.59 -8.53
CA ARG A 241 -0.61 -10.21 -8.72
C ARG A 241 0.48 -9.26 -9.19
N TRP A 242 1.73 -9.45 -8.75
CA TRP A 242 2.85 -8.64 -9.22
C TRP A 242 3.11 -8.84 -10.71
N VAL A 243 3.04 -10.08 -11.20
CA VAL A 243 3.16 -10.38 -12.64
C VAL A 243 2.01 -9.72 -13.41
N GLU A 244 0.76 -9.89 -12.97
CA GLU A 244 -0.43 -9.30 -13.61
C GLU A 244 -0.28 -7.78 -13.75
N VAL A 245 0.00 -7.09 -12.64
CA VAL A 245 0.10 -5.62 -12.62
C VAL A 245 1.32 -5.12 -13.41
N SER A 246 2.42 -5.86 -13.41
CA SER A 246 3.62 -5.52 -14.18
C SER A 246 3.36 -5.63 -15.68
N LEU A 247 2.72 -6.71 -16.14
CA LEU A 247 2.36 -6.88 -17.54
C LEU A 247 1.26 -5.91 -17.99
N GLU A 248 0.32 -5.57 -17.11
CA GLU A 248 -0.68 -4.52 -17.36
C GLU A 248 -0.01 -3.15 -17.57
N LEU A 249 0.94 -2.77 -16.71
CA LEU A 249 1.73 -1.54 -16.87
C LEU A 249 2.48 -1.52 -18.21
N LEU A 250 3.19 -2.59 -18.53
CA LEU A 250 4.01 -2.66 -19.75
C LEU A 250 3.15 -2.72 -21.02
N GLY A 251 2.00 -3.40 -20.96
CA GLY A 251 1.01 -3.41 -22.05
C GLY A 251 0.45 -2.02 -22.31
N ARG A 252 0.02 -1.31 -21.25
CA ARG A 252 -0.46 0.08 -21.35
C ARG A 252 0.64 1.02 -21.86
N LEU A 253 1.85 0.87 -21.36
CA LEU A 253 3.02 1.62 -21.82
C LEU A 253 3.29 1.40 -23.32
N SER A 254 3.13 0.17 -23.80
CA SER A 254 3.31 -0.17 -25.23
C SER A 254 2.22 0.45 -26.11
N VAL A 255 0.96 0.36 -25.68
CA VAL A 255 -0.19 0.95 -26.39
C VAL A 255 -0.08 2.47 -26.46
N ASP A 256 0.29 3.11 -25.36
CA ASP A 256 0.29 4.56 -25.25
C ASP A 256 1.59 5.23 -25.69
N ALA A 257 2.63 4.47 -26.05
CA ALA A 257 3.95 5.02 -26.43
C ALA A 257 3.88 6.20 -27.44
N PRO A 258 3.06 6.17 -28.51
CA PRO A 258 2.94 7.31 -29.42
C PRO A 258 2.32 8.56 -28.75
N ALA A 259 1.30 8.37 -27.92
CA ALA A 259 0.65 9.46 -27.18
C ALA A 259 1.59 10.04 -26.11
N LEU A 260 2.36 9.18 -25.44
CA LEU A 260 3.37 9.59 -24.45
C LEU A 260 4.49 10.40 -25.10
N LYS A 261 4.96 9.97 -26.28
CA LYS A 261 5.95 10.74 -27.06
C LYS A 261 5.42 12.12 -27.43
N SER A 262 4.17 12.20 -27.89
CA SER A 262 3.53 13.47 -28.25
C SER A 262 3.38 14.39 -27.03
N ALA A 263 2.86 13.87 -25.92
CA ALA A 263 2.54 14.65 -24.72
C ALA A 263 3.78 15.03 -23.89
N PHE A 264 4.75 14.13 -23.75
CA PHE A 264 5.87 14.27 -22.81
C PHE A 264 7.25 14.32 -23.47
N GLY A 265 7.36 13.97 -24.76
CA GLY A 265 8.63 13.86 -25.48
C GLY A 265 9.36 15.19 -25.67
N ARG A 266 8.68 16.34 -25.55
CA ARG A 266 9.27 17.69 -25.73
C ARG A 266 10.07 17.83 -27.03
N GLY A 267 9.57 17.22 -28.12
CA GLY A 267 10.24 17.19 -29.42
C GLY A 267 11.34 16.13 -29.58
N THR A 268 11.58 15.29 -28.56
CA THR A 268 12.52 14.17 -28.58
C THR A 268 11.80 12.83 -28.43
N ASP A 269 12.50 11.76 -28.78
CA ASP A 269 12.01 10.41 -28.50
C ASP A 269 12.18 10.07 -27.01
N LEU A 270 11.24 9.31 -26.43
CA LEU A 270 11.37 8.89 -25.04
C LEU A 270 12.59 7.99 -24.85
N GLY A 271 12.91 7.16 -25.86
CA GLY A 271 13.88 6.09 -25.74
C GLY A 271 13.31 4.89 -24.97
N VAL A 272 14.18 4.08 -24.39
CA VAL A 272 13.79 2.86 -23.66
C VAL A 272 13.66 3.11 -22.17
N LEU A 273 12.77 2.39 -21.51
CA LEU A 273 12.65 2.38 -20.05
C LEU A 273 13.95 1.86 -19.42
N VAL A 274 14.57 2.64 -18.53
CA VAL A 274 15.85 2.31 -17.89
C VAL A 274 15.77 2.24 -16.37
N ALA A 275 14.75 2.85 -15.76
CA ALA A 275 14.51 2.72 -14.33
C ALA A 275 13.02 2.86 -14.01
N THR A 276 12.61 2.20 -12.93
CA THR A 276 11.31 2.44 -12.31
C THR A 276 11.51 2.78 -10.84
N SER A 277 10.61 3.61 -10.30
CA SER A 277 10.50 3.84 -8.87
C SER A 277 9.03 3.61 -8.49
N GLY A 278 8.79 2.50 -7.81
CA GLY A 278 7.48 2.11 -7.26
C GLY A 278 7.29 2.55 -5.81
N GLN A 279 6.18 2.11 -5.20
CA GLN A 279 5.84 2.33 -3.78
C GLN A 279 5.70 3.78 -3.34
N LEU A 280 5.38 4.68 -4.27
CA LEU A 280 5.12 6.09 -3.98
C LEU A 280 3.78 6.28 -3.22
N ALA A 281 2.91 5.28 -3.28
CA ALA A 281 1.66 5.20 -2.54
C ALA A 281 1.33 3.74 -2.18
N ASP A 282 0.48 3.55 -1.17
CA ASP A 282 0.01 2.21 -0.79
C ASP A 282 -0.72 1.54 -1.98
N PRO A 283 -0.42 0.26 -2.30
CA PRO A 283 -1.11 -0.47 -3.36
C PRO A 283 -2.63 -0.54 -3.15
N ARG A 284 -3.40 -0.45 -4.23
CA ARG A 284 -4.86 -0.48 -4.24
C ARG A 284 -5.37 -1.42 -5.33
N ARG A 285 -6.67 -1.75 -5.29
CA ARG A 285 -7.40 -2.47 -6.37
C ARG A 285 -6.60 -3.64 -6.97
N GLY A 286 -6.23 -4.63 -6.15
CA GLY A 286 -5.49 -5.82 -6.60
C GLY A 286 -3.95 -5.68 -6.64
N GLY A 287 -3.37 -4.69 -5.96
CA GLY A 287 -1.92 -4.51 -5.89
C GLY A 287 -1.35 -3.45 -6.85
N ARG A 288 -2.23 -2.74 -7.57
CA ARG A 288 -1.87 -1.62 -8.45
C ARG A 288 -1.35 -0.44 -7.64
N SER A 289 -0.21 0.12 -8.03
CA SER A 289 0.43 1.26 -7.37
C SER A 289 0.91 2.30 -8.38
N VAL A 290 1.20 3.51 -7.89
CA VAL A 290 1.78 4.59 -8.71
C VAL A 290 3.25 4.26 -8.99
N VAL A 291 3.68 4.39 -10.24
CA VAL A 291 5.04 4.07 -10.68
C VAL A 291 5.64 5.26 -11.43
N ILE A 292 6.83 5.72 -11.04
CA ILE A 292 7.62 6.64 -11.86
C ILE A 292 8.44 5.82 -12.84
N LEU A 293 8.30 6.13 -14.13
CA LEU A 293 9.08 5.57 -15.22
C LEU A 293 10.16 6.57 -15.62
N THR A 294 11.40 6.11 -15.74
CA THR A 294 12.52 6.91 -16.25
C THR A 294 13.01 6.28 -17.54
N PHE A 295 13.02 7.07 -18.62
CA PHE A 295 13.48 6.63 -19.93
C PHE A 295 14.93 7.06 -20.20
N SER A 296 15.58 6.43 -21.18
CA SER A 296 16.98 6.70 -21.54
C SER A 296 17.23 8.13 -22.03
N SER A 297 16.20 8.85 -22.45
CA SER A 297 16.25 10.30 -22.73
C SER A 297 16.40 11.17 -21.48
N GLY A 298 16.21 10.61 -20.28
CA GLY A 298 16.11 11.34 -19.02
C GLY A 298 14.68 11.82 -18.69
N ILE A 299 13.74 11.67 -19.62
CA ILE A 299 12.33 11.98 -19.38
C ILE A 299 11.77 11.05 -18.31
N ARG A 300 11.00 11.62 -17.39
CA ARG A 300 10.31 10.90 -16.33
C ARG A 300 8.81 11.12 -16.41
N ILE A 301 8.04 10.04 -16.28
CA ILE A 301 6.58 10.03 -16.38
C ILE A 301 6.02 9.26 -15.19
N VAL A 302 4.95 9.78 -14.58
CA VAL A 302 4.24 9.12 -13.48
C VAL A 302 3.06 8.35 -14.06
N TYR A 303 3.09 7.03 -13.92
CA TYR A 303 1.95 6.15 -14.20
C TYR A 303 1.04 6.05 -12.97
N LYS A 304 -0.25 6.28 -13.17
CA LYS A 304 -1.28 6.13 -12.14
C LYS A 304 -2.33 5.12 -12.62
N PRO A 305 -2.49 3.96 -11.97
CA PRO A 305 -3.49 2.94 -12.35
C PRO A 305 -4.90 3.28 -11.81
N LYS A 306 -5.34 4.51 -12.09
CA LYS A 306 -6.68 5.05 -11.77
C LYS A 306 -7.04 6.12 -12.80
N SER A 307 -8.33 6.41 -12.95
CA SER A 307 -8.78 7.59 -13.72
C SER A 307 -8.03 8.85 -13.28
N LEU A 308 -7.67 9.68 -14.26
CA LEU A 308 -7.08 11.00 -14.05
C LEU A 308 -8.03 12.12 -14.47
N ALA A 309 -9.34 11.86 -14.57
CA ALA A 309 -10.33 12.88 -14.87
C ALA A 309 -10.26 14.05 -13.87
N VAL A 310 -10.21 13.76 -12.56
CA VAL A 310 -10.03 14.76 -11.50
C VAL A 310 -8.72 15.54 -11.68
N ASP A 311 -7.62 14.84 -11.95
CA ASP A 311 -6.31 15.47 -12.15
C ASP A 311 -6.37 16.43 -13.37
N ALA A 312 -6.96 16.00 -14.48
CA ALA A 312 -7.08 16.76 -15.72
C ALA A 312 -8.00 18.00 -15.55
N HIS A 313 -9.21 17.81 -15.01
CA HIS A 313 -10.15 18.91 -14.75
C HIS A 313 -9.58 19.93 -13.74
N PHE A 314 -8.76 19.49 -12.78
CA PHE A 314 -8.05 20.40 -11.89
C PHE A 314 -7.02 21.24 -12.65
N GLN A 315 -6.25 20.64 -13.58
CA GLN A 315 -5.35 21.43 -14.45
C GLN A 315 -6.11 22.43 -15.32
N GLU A 316 -7.27 22.06 -15.87
CA GLU A 316 -8.15 22.96 -16.62
C GLU A 316 -8.64 24.14 -15.74
N LEU A 317 -9.05 23.85 -14.50
CA LEU A 317 -9.46 24.87 -13.53
C LEU A 317 -8.32 25.84 -13.19
N LEU A 318 -7.10 25.34 -12.99
CA LEU A 318 -5.93 26.19 -12.77
C LEU A 318 -5.64 27.08 -14.01
N GLY A 319 -5.77 26.52 -15.22
CA GLY A 319 -5.63 27.29 -16.47
C GLY A 319 -6.69 28.37 -16.61
N TRP A 320 -7.94 28.06 -16.27
CA TRP A 320 -9.08 28.99 -16.27
C TRP A 320 -8.89 30.13 -15.27
N LEU A 321 -8.31 29.85 -14.10
CA LEU A 321 -7.96 30.83 -13.08
C LEU A 321 -6.80 31.72 -13.55
N ASN A 322 -5.72 31.14 -14.07
CA ASN A 322 -4.58 31.88 -14.61
C ASN A 322 -5.02 32.88 -15.70
N ALA A 323 -5.94 32.47 -16.61
CA ALA A 323 -6.47 33.33 -17.65
C ALA A 323 -7.28 34.54 -17.12
N ARG A 324 -7.69 34.52 -15.83
CA ARG A 324 -8.41 35.60 -15.14
C ARG A 324 -7.51 36.45 -14.24
N GLY A 325 -6.19 36.31 -14.37
CA GLY A 325 -5.22 37.18 -13.72
C GLY A 325 -4.82 36.73 -12.32
N VAL A 326 -4.77 35.42 -12.05
CA VAL A 326 -4.08 34.93 -10.85
C VAL A 326 -2.61 35.29 -10.97
N GLU A 327 -2.11 36.00 -9.96
CA GLU A 327 -0.70 36.36 -9.81
C GLU A 327 -0.25 36.00 -8.39
N PRO A 328 0.80 35.16 -8.21
CA PRO A 328 1.56 34.48 -9.27
C PRO A 328 0.78 33.32 -9.93
N PRO A 329 0.91 33.10 -11.26
CA PRO A 329 0.14 32.06 -11.95
C PRO A 329 0.53 30.65 -11.48
N PHE A 330 -0.44 29.74 -11.48
CA PHE A 330 -0.20 28.34 -11.17
C PHE A 330 0.57 27.62 -12.28
N ARG A 331 1.42 26.67 -11.89
CA ARG A 331 2.00 25.72 -12.84
C ARG A 331 0.95 24.70 -13.26
N ILE A 332 0.79 24.52 -14.58
CA ILE A 332 -0.10 23.52 -15.17
C ILE A 332 0.73 22.30 -15.56
N LEU A 333 0.31 21.12 -15.11
CA LEU A 333 0.94 19.85 -15.44
C LEU A 333 0.33 19.25 -16.69
N THR A 334 1.14 18.58 -17.50
CA THR A 334 0.63 17.70 -18.56
C THR A 334 0.05 16.43 -17.93
N VAL A 335 -1.22 16.17 -18.22
CA VAL A 335 -1.96 14.97 -17.80
C VAL A 335 -2.54 14.29 -19.02
N LEU A 336 -2.34 12.98 -19.13
CA LEU A 336 -2.94 12.13 -20.15
C LEU A 336 -3.84 11.10 -19.46
N ASP A 337 -5.15 11.41 -19.39
CA ASP A 337 -6.15 10.49 -18.88
C ASP A 337 -6.54 9.44 -19.94
N ARG A 338 -6.60 8.18 -19.53
CA ARG A 338 -7.00 7.02 -20.35
C ARG A 338 -8.26 6.36 -19.77
N GLY A 339 -8.99 7.08 -18.93
CA GLY A 339 -10.26 6.68 -18.33
C GLY A 339 -10.08 5.82 -17.08
N THR A 340 -9.37 4.69 -17.18
CA THR A 340 -9.15 3.77 -16.03
C THR A 340 -7.74 3.84 -15.44
N TYR A 341 -6.84 4.53 -16.14
CA TYR A 341 -5.45 4.80 -15.78
C TYR A 341 -5.03 6.09 -16.45
N GLY A 342 -3.82 6.58 -16.16
CA GLY A 342 -3.25 7.67 -16.93
C GLY A 342 -1.81 7.99 -16.56
N TRP A 343 -1.31 9.04 -17.21
CA TRP A 343 0.08 9.45 -17.16
C TRP A 343 0.18 10.93 -16.83
N VAL A 344 1.10 11.29 -15.93
CA VAL A 344 1.34 12.68 -15.52
C VAL A 344 2.82 13.00 -15.70
N GLU A 345 3.15 14.23 -16.06
CA GLU A 345 4.56 14.64 -16.07
C GLU A 345 5.18 14.49 -14.68
N HIS A 346 6.45 14.05 -14.64
CA HIS A 346 7.18 14.02 -13.38
C HIS A 346 7.62 15.43 -12.98
N VAL A 347 7.51 15.73 -11.68
CA VAL A 347 7.90 17.03 -11.11
C VAL A 347 9.07 16.82 -10.16
N ASP A 348 10.19 17.47 -10.48
CA ASP A 348 11.37 17.48 -9.63
C ASP A 348 11.25 18.50 -8.50
N THR A 349 11.91 18.19 -7.37
CA THR A 349 12.18 19.18 -6.34
C THR A 349 13.30 20.09 -6.82
N LEU A 350 13.10 21.41 -6.76
CA LEU A 350 14.11 22.41 -7.10
C LEU A 350 14.24 23.42 -5.96
N GLU A 351 15.42 23.98 -5.78
CA GLU A 351 15.63 25.07 -4.81
C GLU A 351 15.19 26.40 -5.42
N CYS A 352 14.77 27.32 -4.56
CA CYS A 352 14.59 28.72 -4.92
C CYS A 352 15.96 29.41 -5.01
N GLY A 353 16.14 30.27 -6.00
CA GLY A 353 17.34 31.08 -6.17
C GLY A 353 17.36 32.35 -5.32
N VAL A 354 16.19 32.93 -5.05
CA VAL A 354 16.04 34.20 -4.32
C VAL A 354 14.84 34.20 -3.36
N VAL A 355 14.82 35.14 -2.42
CA VAL A 355 13.78 35.26 -1.38
C VAL A 355 12.40 35.53 -2.00
N GLU A 356 12.34 36.27 -3.10
CA GLU A 356 11.11 36.60 -3.80
C GLU A 356 10.46 35.36 -4.41
N GLU A 357 11.25 34.37 -4.82
CA GLU A 357 10.70 33.09 -5.30
C GLU A 357 10.05 32.30 -4.17
N VAL A 358 10.64 32.32 -2.99
CA VAL A 358 10.05 31.73 -1.78
C VAL A 358 8.77 32.46 -1.37
N GLN A 359 8.73 33.79 -1.51
CA GLN A 359 7.52 34.56 -1.26
C GLN A 359 6.39 34.14 -2.21
N ARG A 360 6.66 34.08 -3.52
CA ARG A 360 5.70 33.63 -4.54
C ARG A 360 5.29 32.17 -4.34
N PHE A 361 6.18 31.32 -3.85
CA PHE A 361 5.85 29.95 -3.45
C PHE A 361 4.74 29.93 -2.39
N TYR A 362 4.90 30.71 -1.32
CA TYR A 362 3.92 30.74 -0.22
C TYR A 362 2.65 31.52 -0.57
N GLU A 363 2.71 32.52 -1.45
CA GLU A 363 1.51 33.15 -2.06
C GLU A 363 0.69 32.10 -2.83
N ARG A 364 1.33 31.28 -3.68
CA ARG A 364 0.63 30.17 -4.37
C ARG A 364 0.09 29.13 -3.40
N GLN A 365 0.77 28.83 -2.30
CA GLN A 365 0.23 27.93 -1.27
C GLN A 365 -1.01 28.50 -0.58
N GLY A 366 -1.03 29.81 -0.31
CA GLY A 366 -2.22 30.51 0.17
C GLY A 366 -3.39 30.40 -0.82
N ALA A 367 -3.10 30.63 -2.11
CA ALA A 367 -4.08 30.49 -3.17
C ALA A 367 -4.60 29.05 -3.30
N TYR A 368 -3.71 28.05 -3.25
CA TYR A 368 -4.11 26.63 -3.20
C TYR A 368 -4.98 26.33 -1.98
N LEU A 369 -4.67 26.86 -0.80
CA LEU A 369 -5.47 26.64 0.40
C LEU A 369 -6.91 27.16 0.23
N ALA A 370 -7.10 28.33 -0.37
CA ALA A 370 -8.43 28.87 -0.67
C ALA A 370 -9.19 28.00 -1.68
N LEU A 371 -8.50 27.60 -2.75
CA LEU A 371 -9.08 26.74 -3.79
C LEU A 371 -9.48 25.36 -3.24
N LEU A 372 -8.57 24.69 -2.54
CA LEU A 372 -8.81 23.38 -1.93
C LEU A 372 -9.92 23.43 -0.88
N TYR A 373 -10.01 24.52 -0.12
CA TYR A 373 -11.08 24.72 0.85
C TYR A 373 -12.47 24.74 0.18
N ILE A 374 -12.65 25.50 -0.92
CA ILE A 374 -13.96 25.54 -1.60
C ILE A 374 -14.30 24.25 -2.34
N LEU A 375 -13.28 23.46 -2.70
CA LEU A 375 -13.44 22.16 -3.35
C LEU A 375 -13.61 21.02 -2.33
N GLU A 376 -13.83 21.33 -1.05
CA GLU A 376 -14.03 20.31 0.01
C GLU A 376 -12.89 19.28 0.08
N ALA A 377 -11.67 19.73 -0.18
CA ALA A 377 -10.48 18.90 -0.21
C ALA A 377 -10.04 18.45 1.20
N THR A 378 -9.38 17.30 1.27
CA THR A 378 -8.75 16.78 2.50
C THR A 378 -7.45 16.05 2.17
N ASP A 379 -6.68 15.65 3.19
CA ASP A 379 -5.52 14.74 3.04
C ASP A 379 -4.36 15.31 2.19
N PHE A 380 -4.19 16.64 2.16
CA PHE A 380 -3.01 17.26 1.56
C PHE A 380 -1.89 17.36 2.58
N HIS A 381 -0.92 16.46 2.51
CA HIS A 381 0.17 16.34 3.48
C HIS A 381 1.54 16.41 2.81
N ALA A 382 2.62 16.24 3.58
CA ALA A 382 4.00 16.41 3.10
C ALA A 382 4.42 15.53 1.89
N ASP A 383 3.65 14.49 1.57
CA ASP A 383 3.92 13.61 0.43
C ASP A 383 3.09 13.97 -0.81
N THR A 384 2.08 14.86 -0.68
CA THR A 384 1.21 15.28 -1.79
C THR A 384 1.61 16.62 -2.40
N VAL A 385 2.62 17.28 -1.84
CA VAL A 385 3.15 18.57 -2.29
C VAL A 385 4.63 18.42 -2.67
N ILE A 386 5.00 18.99 -3.81
CA ILE A 386 6.39 19.12 -4.26
C ILE A 386 6.76 20.60 -4.36
N ALA A 387 7.88 20.98 -3.74
CA ALA A 387 8.53 22.25 -3.93
C ALA A 387 9.43 22.21 -5.17
N ALA A 388 8.87 22.64 -6.30
CA ALA A 388 9.54 22.60 -7.60
C ALA A 388 10.24 23.93 -7.91
N GLY A 389 10.97 24.48 -6.93
CA GLY A 389 11.52 25.83 -6.95
C GLY A 389 10.45 26.84 -6.54
N GLU A 390 10.26 27.88 -7.35
CA GLU A 390 9.23 28.89 -7.13
C GLU A 390 7.78 28.32 -7.12
N PRO A 391 7.35 27.43 -8.04
CA PRO A 391 5.99 26.89 -7.97
C PRO A 391 5.88 25.68 -7.02
N PRO A 392 4.93 25.70 -6.05
CA PRO A 392 4.44 24.48 -5.42
C PRO A 392 3.61 23.68 -6.42
N VAL A 393 3.70 22.35 -6.34
CA VAL A 393 2.90 21.44 -7.16
C VAL A 393 2.20 20.40 -6.30
N LEU A 394 0.89 20.24 -6.53
CA LEU A 394 0.07 19.21 -5.91
C LEU A 394 0.06 17.96 -6.80
N ILE A 395 0.37 16.78 -6.25
CA ILE A 395 0.57 15.54 -7.04
C ILE A 395 -0.43 14.42 -6.74
N ASP A 396 -1.26 14.53 -5.70
CA ASP A 396 -2.40 13.63 -5.47
C ASP A 396 -3.67 14.43 -5.17
N LEU A 397 -4.60 14.39 -6.12
CA LEU A 397 -5.86 15.15 -6.11
C LEU A 397 -7.08 14.24 -5.85
N ALA A 398 -6.86 12.99 -5.44
CA ALA A 398 -7.94 12.01 -5.24
C ALA A 398 -8.96 12.43 -4.17
N ALA A 399 -8.60 13.37 -3.30
CA ALA A 399 -9.32 13.76 -2.10
C ALA A 399 -10.15 15.05 -2.28
N LEU A 400 -10.34 15.52 -3.51
CA LEU A 400 -11.24 16.64 -3.81
C LEU A 400 -12.71 16.21 -3.64
N PHE A 401 -13.59 17.17 -3.34
CA PHE A 401 -15.01 16.96 -3.10
C PHE A 401 -15.32 15.91 -2.04
N HIS A 402 -14.49 15.81 -1.01
CA HIS A 402 -14.62 14.77 -0.01
C HIS A 402 -15.89 15.00 0.84
N PRO A 403 -16.71 13.97 1.11
CA PRO A 403 -17.92 14.15 1.91
C PRO A 403 -17.59 14.47 3.37
N HIS A 404 -18.36 15.39 3.97
CA HIS A 404 -18.34 15.58 5.42
C HIS A 404 -18.89 14.34 6.12
N ARG A 405 -18.09 13.76 7.03
CA ARG A 405 -18.55 12.67 7.89
C ARG A 405 -18.72 13.20 9.30
N SER A 406 -19.94 13.13 9.82
CA SER A 406 -20.18 13.30 11.26
C SER A 406 -19.68 12.05 11.98
N ARG A 407 -18.42 12.05 12.40
CA ARG A 407 -17.86 10.99 13.25
C ARG A 407 -18.06 11.40 14.72
N SER A 408 -19.15 10.94 15.33
CA SER A 408 -19.26 10.90 16.79
C SER A 408 -18.45 9.69 17.28
N ALA A 409 -17.40 9.91 18.08
CA ALA A 409 -16.80 8.79 18.79
C ALA A 409 -17.69 8.43 20.00
N PRO A 410 -17.79 7.15 20.38
CA PRO A 410 -18.46 6.76 21.61
C PRO A 410 -17.81 7.48 22.80
N GLY A 411 -18.59 8.25 23.56
CA GLY A 411 -18.12 8.99 24.73
C GLY A 411 -17.74 10.46 24.51
N ASP A 412 -17.79 11.00 23.28
CA ASP A 412 -17.58 12.44 23.09
C ASP A 412 -18.67 13.25 23.84
N CYS A 413 -18.27 14.31 24.54
CA CYS A 413 -19.27 15.26 25.06
C CYS A 413 -19.79 16.18 23.93
N SER A 414 -20.87 16.93 24.19
CA SER A 414 -21.44 17.84 23.18
C SER A 414 -20.45 18.93 22.72
N ALA A 415 -19.59 19.40 23.64
CA ALA A 415 -18.57 20.42 23.34
C ALA A 415 -17.46 19.89 22.42
N ASP A 416 -16.95 18.67 22.66
CA ASP A 416 -15.92 18.05 21.82
C ASP A 416 -16.41 17.84 20.40
N ARG A 417 -17.68 17.40 20.24
CA ARG A 417 -18.30 17.27 18.92
C ARG A 417 -18.40 18.61 18.20
N ALA A 418 -18.81 19.67 18.90
CA ALA A 418 -18.91 21.00 18.31
C ALA A 418 -17.54 21.54 17.87
N ALA A 419 -16.50 21.38 18.71
CA ALA A 419 -15.14 21.79 18.40
C ALA A 419 -14.58 21.04 17.18
N ARG A 420 -14.74 19.71 17.12
CA ARG A 420 -14.31 18.91 15.96
C ARG A 420 -15.04 19.30 14.68
N LYS A 421 -16.34 19.58 14.77
CA LYS A 421 -17.13 20.05 13.63
C LYS A 421 -16.64 21.42 13.13
N ALA A 422 -16.30 22.32 14.03
CA ALA A 422 -15.74 23.63 13.66
C ALA A 422 -14.40 23.46 12.94
N LEU A 423 -13.49 22.62 13.46
CA LEU A 423 -12.21 22.32 12.81
C LEU A 423 -12.40 21.66 11.44
N SER A 424 -13.31 20.68 11.33
CA SER A 424 -13.61 20.01 10.06
C SER A 424 -14.26 20.91 9.01
N ASN A 425 -14.85 22.03 9.43
CA ASN A 425 -15.48 23.01 8.54
C ASN A 425 -14.57 24.23 8.29
N SER A 426 -13.27 24.08 8.54
CA SER A 426 -12.27 25.11 8.34
C SER A 426 -11.19 24.65 7.36
N VAL A 427 -10.34 25.59 6.95
CA VAL A 427 -9.16 25.33 6.12
C VAL A 427 -8.20 24.28 6.69
N LEU A 428 -8.27 23.98 8.00
CA LEU A 428 -7.46 22.92 8.62
C LEU A 428 -7.78 21.54 8.06
N ARG A 429 -9.03 21.30 7.62
CA ARG A 429 -9.43 20.02 7.02
C ARG A 429 -8.62 19.68 5.76
N VAL A 430 -8.13 20.69 5.04
CA VAL A 430 -7.33 20.48 3.82
C VAL A 430 -6.06 19.68 4.13
N GLY A 431 -5.43 19.92 5.30
CA GLY A 431 -4.19 19.26 5.72
C GLY A 431 -2.89 20.01 5.39
N LEU A 432 -2.97 21.09 4.59
CA LEU A 432 -1.79 21.88 4.20
C LEU A 432 -1.15 22.61 5.39
N LEU A 433 -1.96 23.16 6.28
CA LEU A 433 -1.49 24.01 7.38
C LEU A 433 -0.77 23.20 8.47
N PRO A 434 0.29 23.75 9.08
CA PRO A 434 1.00 23.13 10.20
C PRO A 434 0.06 22.65 11.32
N GLU A 435 0.11 21.35 11.62
CA GLU A 435 -0.62 20.74 12.72
C GLU A 435 0.24 19.67 13.38
N ARG A 436 0.35 19.72 14.71
CA ARG A 436 1.06 18.67 15.46
C ARG A 436 0.15 17.47 15.65
N LEU A 437 0.50 16.37 15.00
CA LEU A 437 -0.14 15.09 15.15
C LEU A 437 0.57 14.27 16.25
N TRP A 438 -0.21 13.45 16.95
CA TRP A 438 0.29 12.44 17.89
C TRP A 438 1.15 12.99 19.04
N SER A 439 0.85 14.21 19.51
CA SER A 439 1.40 14.67 20.77
C SER A 439 0.89 13.80 21.93
N THR A 440 1.80 13.44 22.83
CA THR A 440 1.52 12.74 24.08
C THR A 440 2.24 13.46 25.22
N SER A 441 2.00 13.04 26.47
CA SER A 441 2.81 13.54 27.61
C SER A 441 4.30 13.26 27.46
N GLU A 442 4.67 12.24 26.68
CA GLU A 442 6.05 11.76 26.50
C GLU A 442 6.69 12.20 25.17
N ALA A 443 5.93 12.83 24.26
CA ALA A 443 6.42 13.22 22.95
C ALA A 443 5.70 14.46 22.41
N ALA A 444 6.47 15.40 21.87
CA ALA A 444 5.97 16.67 21.32
C ALA A 444 5.04 16.52 20.10
N GLY A 445 4.91 15.31 19.55
CA GLY A 445 4.23 15.03 18.29
C GLY A 445 5.10 15.34 17.08
N VAL A 446 4.53 15.15 15.89
CA VAL A 446 5.16 15.50 14.62
C VAL A 446 4.19 16.24 13.73
N ASP A 447 4.72 17.15 12.93
CA ASP A 447 4.01 17.82 11.86
C ASP A 447 4.24 17.08 10.55
N LEU A 448 3.16 16.60 9.94
CA LEU A 448 3.14 15.94 8.64
C LEU A 448 2.34 16.74 7.59
N SER A 449 1.94 17.97 7.92
CA SER A 449 1.18 18.84 7.04
C SER A 449 1.97 19.17 5.76
N GLY A 450 1.22 19.62 4.75
CA GLY A 450 1.81 20.05 3.48
C GLY A 450 2.85 21.16 3.60
N LEU A 451 2.78 22.03 4.62
CA LEU A 451 3.67 23.18 4.76
C LEU A 451 4.65 23.10 5.94
N GLY A 452 4.28 22.43 7.03
CA GLY A 452 4.98 22.51 8.33
C GLY A 452 6.03 21.44 8.60
N THR A 453 6.14 20.41 7.74
CA THR A 453 6.97 19.23 8.03
C THR A 453 8.46 19.56 8.16
N LEU A 454 9.03 19.41 9.36
CA LEU A 454 10.46 19.56 9.61
C LEU A 454 11.23 18.27 9.33
N ASP A 455 12.44 18.41 8.79
CA ASP A 455 13.36 17.28 8.61
C ASP A 455 13.87 16.78 9.97
N GLY A 456 14.05 15.47 10.11
CA GLY A 456 14.64 14.88 11.32
C GLY A 456 13.69 14.73 12.52
N GLN A 457 12.42 15.11 12.37
CA GLN A 457 11.40 14.89 13.41
C GLN A 457 11.35 13.44 13.87
N ILE A 458 11.25 13.19 15.17
CA ILE A 458 11.17 11.82 15.70
C ILE A 458 9.70 11.43 15.83
N ALA A 459 9.27 10.43 15.05
CA ALA A 459 7.92 9.90 15.18
C ALA A 459 7.68 9.36 16.62
N PRO A 460 6.58 9.72 17.29
CA PRO A 460 6.31 9.30 18.67
C PRO A 460 6.09 7.78 18.79
N HIS A 461 5.70 7.14 17.69
CA HIS A 461 5.53 5.70 17.61
C HIS A 461 6.79 5.07 17.00
N GLY A 462 7.31 4.03 17.65
CA GLY A 462 8.38 3.21 17.08
C GLY A 462 7.92 2.50 15.80
N ARG A 463 8.88 2.22 14.92
CA ARG A 463 8.69 1.28 13.82
C ARG A 463 9.37 -0.04 14.17
N PRO A 464 8.84 -1.18 13.69
CA PRO A 464 9.50 -2.46 13.84
C PRO A 464 10.93 -2.40 13.27
N HIS A 465 11.89 -2.90 14.02
CA HIS A 465 13.30 -2.94 13.67
C HIS A 465 13.91 -4.24 14.20
N TRP A 466 14.75 -4.86 13.38
CA TRP A 466 15.50 -6.05 13.76
C TRP A 466 16.73 -5.68 14.58
N GLU A 467 16.80 -6.17 15.80
CA GLU A 467 17.98 -6.11 16.67
C GLU A 467 18.75 -7.44 16.58
N ALA A 468 20.07 -7.41 16.80
CA ALA A 468 20.97 -8.54 16.61
C ALA A 468 20.84 -9.22 15.23
N ALA A 469 20.64 -8.42 14.18
CA ALA A 469 20.46 -8.91 12.81
C ALA A 469 21.70 -9.69 12.33
N GLY A 470 21.48 -10.88 11.76
CA GLY A 470 22.56 -11.78 11.35
C GLY A 470 23.02 -12.75 12.43
N THR A 471 22.26 -12.86 13.53
CA THR A 471 22.52 -13.82 14.62
C THR A 471 21.28 -14.67 14.90
N ASP A 472 21.45 -15.82 15.55
CA ASP A 472 20.35 -16.66 16.03
C ASP A 472 19.52 -16.03 17.18
N SER A 473 19.99 -14.91 17.73
CA SER A 473 19.31 -14.10 18.76
C SER A 473 18.53 -12.91 18.19
N MET A 474 18.40 -12.84 16.86
CA MET A 474 17.67 -11.77 16.18
C MET A 474 16.22 -11.67 16.65
N HIS A 475 15.76 -10.45 16.94
CA HIS A 475 14.41 -10.22 17.44
C HIS A 475 13.88 -8.84 17.05
N LEU A 476 12.56 -8.68 17.11
CA LEU A 476 11.88 -7.47 16.68
C LEU A 476 11.69 -6.50 17.86
N VAL A 477 12.19 -5.28 17.70
CA VAL A 477 12.01 -4.18 18.66
C VAL A 477 11.34 -2.98 18.01
N GLN A 478 10.68 -2.14 18.82
CA GLN A 478 10.13 -0.87 18.34
C GLN A 478 11.18 0.24 18.51
N ARG A 479 11.68 0.77 17.40
CA ARG A 479 12.64 1.89 17.42
C ARG A 479 12.00 3.15 16.83
N ARG A 480 12.08 4.25 17.58
CA ARG A 480 11.75 5.59 17.04
C ARG A 480 12.90 6.01 16.14
N LYS A 481 12.60 6.38 14.90
CA LYS A 481 13.59 6.85 13.92
C LYS A 481 13.22 8.27 13.45
N PRO A 482 14.21 9.10 13.08
CA PRO A 482 13.96 10.36 12.42
C PRO A 482 13.13 10.15 11.15
N ILE A 483 12.17 11.03 10.92
CA ILE A 483 11.43 11.13 9.67
C ILE A 483 12.38 11.75 8.65
N GLY A 484 12.56 11.07 7.53
CA GLY A 484 13.41 11.53 6.44
C GLY A 484 12.89 12.82 5.80
N ALA A 485 13.78 13.52 5.11
CA ALA A 485 13.44 14.75 4.42
C ALA A 485 12.30 14.54 3.41
N ARG A 486 11.42 15.52 3.32
CA ARG A 486 10.26 15.51 2.41
C ARG A 486 10.44 16.53 1.29
N LYS A 487 9.65 16.37 0.22
CA LYS A 487 9.77 17.18 -1.00
C LYS A 487 8.91 18.44 -0.99
N ASN A 488 8.14 18.68 0.07
CA ASN A 488 7.08 19.69 0.13
C ASN A 488 7.55 21.10 0.51
N ARG A 489 8.73 21.25 1.11
CA ARG A 489 9.23 22.54 1.57
C ARG A 489 10.24 23.16 0.61
N PRO A 490 10.13 24.46 0.33
CA PRO A 490 11.10 25.15 -0.50
C PRO A 490 12.43 25.24 0.26
N LYS A 491 13.51 25.20 -0.51
CA LYS A 491 14.87 25.42 -0.02
C LYS A 491 15.44 26.68 -0.64
N LEU A 492 16.26 27.40 0.11
CA LEU A 492 17.02 28.55 -0.34
C LEU A 492 18.45 28.41 0.15
N ALA A 493 19.42 28.46 -0.77
CA ALA A 493 20.84 28.23 -0.48
C ALA A 493 21.10 26.94 0.33
N GLY A 494 20.45 25.82 -0.05
CA GLY A 494 20.58 24.53 0.62
C GLY A 494 19.81 24.37 1.94
N ALA A 495 19.23 25.44 2.50
CA ALA A 495 18.49 25.40 3.77
C ALA A 495 16.98 25.39 3.56
N GLY A 496 16.25 24.57 4.33
CA GLY A 496 14.79 24.55 4.30
C GLY A 496 14.20 25.82 4.91
N VAL A 497 13.22 26.41 4.24
CA VAL A 497 12.58 27.67 4.68
C VAL A 497 11.53 27.42 5.75
N ASN A 498 11.48 28.28 6.77
CA ASN A 498 10.44 28.25 7.80
C ASN A 498 9.15 28.93 7.30
N VAL A 499 8.05 28.18 7.27
CA VAL A 499 6.74 28.66 6.83
C VAL A 499 6.23 29.87 7.63
N VAL A 500 6.59 29.98 8.91
CA VAL A 500 6.10 31.05 9.80
C VAL A 500 6.57 32.44 9.35
N ASP A 501 7.75 32.50 8.72
CA ASP A 501 8.34 33.74 8.24
C ASP A 501 7.56 34.31 7.03
N TYR A 502 6.80 33.46 6.33
CA TYR A 502 6.03 33.80 5.13
C TYR A 502 4.51 33.75 5.38
N ARG A 503 4.08 33.88 6.64
CA ARG A 503 2.64 33.89 7.00
C ARG A 503 1.83 34.92 6.21
N GLN A 504 2.41 36.10 5.95
CA GLN A 504 1.72 37.18 5.26
C GLN A 504 1.48 36.81 3.79
N SER A 505 2.49 36.25 3.12
CA SER A 505 2.39 35.69 1.76
C SER A 505 1.25 34.68 1.63
N ILE A 506 1.12 33.78 2.60
CA ILE A 506 0.01 32.80 2.62
C ILE A 506 -1.35 33.50 2.76
N LEU A 507 -1.45 34.49 3.65
CA LEU A 507 -2.70 35.25 3.86
C LEU A 507 -3.08 36.06 2.63
N ASP A 508 -2.11 36.69 1.97
CA ASP A 508 -2.31 37.51 0.77
C ASP A 508 -2.79 36.63 -0.38
N GLY A 509 -2.10 35.52 -0.64
CA GLY A 509 -2.49 34.55 -1.66
C GLY A 509 -3.87 33.93 -1.42
N PHE A 510 -4.17 33.57 -0.16
CA PHE A 510 -5.49 33.05 0.22
C PHE A 510 -6.58 34.07 -0.03
N SER A 511 -6.39 35.31 0.44
CA SER A 511 -7.40 36.37 0.36
C SER A 511 -7.66 36.80 -1.08
N ALA A 512 -6.61 36.90 -1.89
CA ALA A 512 -6.69 37.22 -3.31
C ALA A 512 -7.47 36.13 -4.07
N MET A 513 -7.11 34.86 -3.87
CA MET A 513 -7.79 33.74 -4.52
C MET A 513 -9.25 33.64 -4.08
N TYR A 514 -9.53 33.73 -2.78
CA TYR A 514 -10.90 33.66 -2.27
C TYR A 514 -11.78 34.79 -2.83
N SER A 515 -11.22 36.01 -2.95
CA SER A 515 -11.91 37.14 -3.56
C SER A 515 -12.18 36.91 -5.05
N MET A 516 -11.21 36.36 -5.79
CA MET A 516 -11.36 36.02 -7.21
C MET A 516 -12.45 34.95 -7.42
N LEU A 517 -12.43 33.88 -6.63
CA LEU A 517 -13.45 32.83 -6.67
C LEU A 517 -14.86 33.40 -6.38
N ARG A 518 -14.96 34.36 -5.46
CA ARG A 518 -16.23 35.05 -5.18
C ARG A 518 -16.67 35.94 -6.34
N THR A 519 -15.75 36.69 -6.95
CA THR A 519 -16.04 37.56 -8.10
C THR A 519 -16.53 36.76 -9.31
N HIS A 520 -15.95 35.59 -9.56
CA HIS A 520 -16.33 34.73 -10.69
C HIS A 520 -17.23 33.55 -10.28
N ARG A 521 -17.96 33.67 -9.16
CA ARG A 521 -18.80 32.60 -8.61
C ARG A 521 -19.78 32.04 -9.64
N ASP A 522 -20.45 32.91 -10.37
CA ASP A 522 -21.50 32.48 -11.29
C ASP A 522 -20.91 31.78 -12.53
N ASP A 523 -19.75 32.24 -13.02
CA ASP A 523 -19.01 31.54 -14.08
C ASP A 523 -18.54 30.15 -13.62
N LEU A 524 -18.02 30.05 -12.39
CA LEU A 524 -17.56 28.79 -11.79
C LEU A 524 -18.68 27.75 -11.70
N LEU A 525 -19.88 28.18 -11.31
CA LEU A 525 -21.06 27.34 -11.05
C LEU A 525 -21.95 27.14 -12.28
N SER A 526 -21.66 27.81 -13.40
CA SER A 526 -22.43 27.66 -14.64
C SER A 526 -22.36 26.23 -15.18
N GLU A 527 -23.35 25.82 -15.99
CA GLU A 527 -23.41 24.48 -16.59
C GLU A 527 -22.22 24.16 -17.49
N THR A 528 -21.55 25.19 -18.02
CA THR A 528 -20.33 25.09 -18.83
C THR A 528 -19.08 25.54 -18.07
N GLY A 529 -19.22 25.84 -16.78
CA GLY A 529 -18.15 26.28 -15.91
C GLY A 529 -17.18 25.15 -15.55
N PRO A 530 -15.99 25.49 -15.03
CA PRO A 530 -14.97 24.49 -14.71
C PRO A 530 -15.42 23.51 -13.62
N LEU A 531 -16.33 23.88 -12.70
CA LEU A 531 -16.81 22.95 -11.67
C LEU A 531 -17.78 21.90 -12.23
N ALA A 532 -18.52 22.21 -13.28
CA ALA A 532 -19.44 21.27 -13.92
C ALA A 532 -18.70 20.06 -14.51
N ARG A 533 -17.42 20.23 -14.88
CA ARG A 533 -16.56 19.16 -15.42
C ARG A 533 -16.36 18.01 -14.43
N PHE A 534 -16.37 18.28 -13.12
CA PHE A 534 -16.17 17.29 -12.07
C PHE A 534 -17.41 16.44 -11.75
N GLN A 535 -18.58 16.74 -12.32
CA GLN A 535 -19.85 16.11 -11.93
C GLN A 535 -19.85 14.58 -12.08
N GLY A 536 -19.12 14.05 -13.08
CA GLY A 536 -19.01 12.61 -13.35
C GLY A 536 -17.76 11.96 -12.77
N ASP A 537 -16.92 12.70 -12.06
CA ASP A 537 -15.61 12.21 -11.65
C ASP A 537 -15.69 11.29 -10.42
N GLU A 538 -14.95 10.18 -10.46
CA GLU A 538 -14.78 9.33 -9.29
C GLU A 538 -13.74 9.92 -8.32
N VAL A 539 -14.16 10.21 -7.09
CA VAL A 539 -13.27 10.69 -6.02
C VAL A 539 -13.01 9.60 -4.97
N CYS A 540 -11.83 9.66 -4.34
CA CYS A 540 -11.46 8.75 -3.28
C CYS A 540 -12.02 9.23 -1.93
N VAL A 541 -12.69 8.32 -1.21
CA VAL A 541 -13.21 8.61 0.12
C VAL A 541 -12.41 7.86 1.17
N PHE A 542 -11.72 8.59 2.03
CA PHE A 542 -10.90 8.01 3.10
C PHE A 542 -11.76 7.74 4.34
N LEU A 543 -12.03 6.46 4.60
CA LEU A 543 -12.85 6.04 5.76
C LEU A 543 -12.04 5.98 7.05
N ARG A 544 -10.77 5.62 6.94
CA ARG A 544 -9.81 5.47 8.03
C ARG A 544 -8.42 5.86 7.51
N SER A 545 -7.52 6.24 8.42
CA SER A 545 -6.14 6.55 8.05
C SER A 545 -5.45 5.34 7.39
N SER A 546 -4.62 5.60 6.38
CA SER A 546 -3.78 4.58 5.73
C SER A 546 -2.91 3.82 6.74
N ARG A 547 -2.45 4.49 7.81
CA ARG A 547 -1.72 3.88 8.92
C ARG A 547 -2.48 2.74 9.58
N THR A 548 -3.79 2.85 9.75
CA THR A 548 -4.63 1.78 10.32
C THR A 548 -4.59 0.56 9.41
N TYR A 549 -4.81 0.75 8.11
CA TYR A 549 -4.76 -0.33 7.13
C TYR A 549 -3.38 -0.98 7.05
N ARG A 550 -2.29 -0.19 7.07
CA ARG A 550 -0.92 -0.71 7.05
C ARG A 550 -0.59 -1.51 8.30
N ARG A 551 -1.07 -1.09 9.48
CA ARG A 551 -0.94 -1.87 10.72
C ARG A 551 -1.67 -3.20 10.61
N LEU A 552 -2.94 -3.18 10.18
CA LEU A 552 -3.73 -4.41 10.00
C LEU A 552 -3.08 -5.36 8.98
N LEU A 553 -2.54 -4.83 7.89
CA LEU A 553 -1.83 -5.63 6.88
C LEU A 553 -0.61 -6.32 7.48
N ARG A 554 0.23 -5.59 8.24
CA ARG A 554 1.42 -6.14 8.91
C ARG A 554 1.08 -7.21 9.94
N GLU A 555 0.06 -6.95 10.77
CA GLU A 555 -0.37 -7.95 11.75
C GLU A 555 -1.02 -9.17 11.08
N SER A 556 -1.52 -9.04 9.85
CA SER A 556 -2.02 -10.18 9.07
C SER A 556 -0.93 -11.13 8.55
N TYR A 557 0.35 -10.76 8.72
CA TYR A 557 1.53 -11.59 8.47
C TYR A 557 2.15 -12.15 9.76
N HIS A 558 1.51 -11.95 10.92
CA HIS A 558 2.02 -12.50 12.17
C HIS A 558 1.99 -14.04 12.15
N PRO A 559 3.02 -14.75 12.66
CA PRO A 559 3.09 -16.22 12.61
C PRO A 559 1.91 -16.93 13.32
N ASP A 560 1.32 -16.32 14.34
CA ASP A 560 0.10 -16.85 15.01
C ASP A 560 -1.12 -16.94 14.07
N VAL A 561 -1.08 -16.25 12.92
CA VAL A 561 -2.14 -16.31 11.91
C VAL A 561 -1.97 -17.56 11.04
N ARG A 562 -2.21 -18.73 11.66
CA ARG A 562 -2.04 -20.05 11.02
C ARG A 562 -3.23 -20.51 10.17
N SER A 563 -4.40 -19.90 10.35
CA SER A 563 -5.61 -20.17 9.54
C SER A 563 -6.25 -18.90 8.97
N ALA A 564 -6.92 -19.03 7.82
CA ALA A 564 -7.58 -17.91 7.16
C ALA A 564 -8.78 -17.38 7.97
N LEU A 565 -9.44 -18.24 8.76
CA LEU A 565 -10.44 -17.81 9.75
C LEU A 565 -9.81 -16.98 10.88
N GLY A 566 -8.65 -17.41 11.40
CA GLY A 566 -7.87 -16.63 12.37
C GLY A 566 -7.42 -15.27 11.80
N ARG A 567 -7.07 -15.22 10.52
CA ARG A 567 -6.76 -13.97 9.80
C ARG A 567 -7.96 -13.06 9.62
N GLY A 568 -9.13 -13.63 9.34
CA GLY A 568 -10.39 -12.89 9.21
C GLY A 568 -10.78 -12.14 10.48
N ARG A 569 -10.47 -12.72 11.66
CA ARG A 569 -10.68 -12.10 12.97
C ARG A 569 -9.93 -10.78 13.13
N GLY A 570 -8.65 -10.74 12.75
CA GLY A 570 -7.83 -9.54 12.86
C GLY A 570 -8.14 -8.44 11.84
N ARG A 571 -8.88 -8.76 10.76
CA ARG A 571 -9.27 -7.82 9.69
C ARG A 571 -10.62 -7.14 9.92
N SER A 572 -11.44 -7.68 10.83
CA SER A 572 -12.77 -7.16 11.17
C SER A 572 -12.67 -6.23 12.36
#